data_AF-A0A1N6Y1U2-F1
#
_entry.id   AF-A0A1N6Y1U2-F1
#
_cell.length_a   1.000
_cell.length_b   1.000
_cell.length_c   1.000
_cell.angle_alpha   90.00
_cell.angle_beta   90.00
_cell.angle_gamma   90.00
#
_symmetry.space_group_name_H-M   'P 1'
#
loop_
_entity.id
_entity.type
_entity.pdbx_description
1 polymer ?
#
loop_
_entity_poly.entity_id
_entity_poly.type
_entity_poly.pdbx_seq_one_letter_code
_entity_poly.pdbx_strand_id
1 'polypeptide(L)' 'MLGWDMGAALDMGRALGISPLAVAELLPVIETIMVRKTNEQINKEGGDG' A
#
# COMPACT_ATOMS: atom_id res chain seq x y z
N MET A 1 -13.08 1.44 5.76
CA MET A 1 -12.19 2.14 4.81
C MET A 1 -10.89 1.36 4.76
N LEU A 2 -10.66 0.55 3.73
CA LEU A 2 -9.39 -0.15 3.52
C LEU A 2 -8.37 0.83 2.89
N GLY A 3 -8.19 1.98 3.52
CA GLY A 3 -7.15 2.94 3.14
C GLY A 3 -5.94 2.58 3.98
N TRP A 4 -4.92 2.00 3.36
CA TRP A 4 -3.61 1.80 3.99
C TRP A 4 -3.15 3.12 4.64
N ASP A 5 -2.50 3.05 5.80
CA ASP A 5 -2.07 4.24 6.54
C ASP A 5 -1.00 4.99 5.74
N MET A 6 -1.40 6.07 5.08
CA MET A 6 -0.50 6.92 4.29
C MET A 6 0.57 7.57 5.17
N GLY A 7 0.29 7.79 6.46
CA GLY A 7 1.28 8.24 7.43
C GLY A 7 2.38 7.20 7.64
N ALA A 8 1.99 5.94 7.80
CA ALA A 8 2.94 4.83 7.93
C ALA A 8 3.82 4.66 6.67
N ALA A 9 3.29 4.95 5.48
CA ALA A 9 4.06 4.95 4.24
C ALA A 9 5.14 6.04 4.23
N LEU A 10 4.78 7.25 4.65
CA LEU A 10 5.68 8.39 4.73
C LEU A 10 6.75 8.17 5.81
N ASP A 11 6.38 7.62 6.96
CA ASP A 11 7.30 7.26 8.04
C ASP A 11 8.27 6.15 7.61
N MET A 12 7.79 5.14 6.88
CA MET A 12 8.64 4.10 6.30
C MET A 12 9.63 4.70 5.29
N GLY A 13 9.16 5.56 4.39
CA GLY A 13 10.05 6.22 3.43
C GLY A 13 11.09 7.11 4.10
N ARG A 14 10.70 7.84 5.15
CA ARG A 14 11.63 8.62 5.98
C ARG A 14 12.68 7.74 6.66
N ALA A 15 12.29 6.58 7.20
CA ALA A 15 13.21 5.63 7.82
C ALA A 15 14.23 5.04 6.81
N LEU A 16 13.84 4.94 5.54
CA LEU A 16 14.72 4.52 4.44
C LEU A 16 15.59 5.66 3.89
N GLY A 17 15.48 6.88 4.44
CA GLY A 17 16.21 8.06 3.96
C GLY A 17 15.65 8.64 2.66
N ILE A 18 14.44 8.25 2.26
CA ILE A 18 13.74 8.76 1.08
C ILE A 18 13.05 10.06 1.45
N SER A 19 13.13 11.06 0.57
CA SER A 19 12.40 12.32 0.74
C SER A 19 10.89 12.06 0.84
N PRO A 20 10.17 12.63 1.83
CA PRO A 20 8.72 12.48 1.95
C PRO A 20 7.96 12.88 0.68
N LEU A 21 8.48 13.85 -0.08
CA LEU A 21 7.88 14.28 -1.35
C LEU A 21 7.98 13.16 -2.40
N ALA A 22 9.12 12.48 -2.48
CA ALA A 22 9.31 11.35 -3.40
C ALA A 22 8.41 10.16 -3.01
N VAL A 23 8.21 9.93 -1.71
CA VAL A 23 7.27 8.91 -1.23
C VAL A 23 5.83 9.27 -1.61
N ALA A 24 5.44 10.54 -1.47
CA ALA A 24 4.11 11.01 -1.83
C ALA A 24 3.79 10.81 -3.31
N GLU A 25 4.75 11.00 -4.21
CA GLU A 25 4.60 10.70 -5.65
C GLU A 25 4.42 9.21 -5.94
N LEU A 26 4.95 8.33 -5.08
CA LEU A 26 4.83 6.88 -5.22
C LEU A 26 3.56 6.31 -4.57
N LEU A 27 2.90 7.06 -3.68
CA LEU A 27 1.68 6.61 -2.99
C LEU A 27 0.58 6.12 -3.95
N PRO A 28 0.26 6.79 -5.08
CA PRO A 28 -0.78 6.30 -6.00
C PRO A 28 -0.48 4.91 -6.58
N VAL A 29 0.80 4.63 -6.85
CA VAL A 29 1.25 3.33 -7.36
C VAL A 29 1.20 2.27 -6.25
N ILE A 30 1.66 2.61 -5.05
CA ILE A 30 1.62 1.72 -3.88
C ILE A 30 0.18 1.32 -3.55
N GLU A 31 -0.74 2.28 -3.50
CA GLU A 31 -2.16 2.04 -3.25
C GLU A 31 -2.76 1.09 -4.29
N THR A 32 -2.49 1.33 -5.58
CA THR A 32 -2.95 0.46 -6.66
C THR A 32 -2.49 -0.99 -6.48
N ILE A 33 -1.23 -1.20 -6.12
CA ILE A 33 -0.69 -2.54 -5.88
C ILE A 33 -1.28 -3.18 -4.63
N MET A 34 -1.46 -2.40 -3.55
CA MET A 34 -2.07 -2.89 -2.32
C MET A 34 -3.51 -3.35 -2.55
N VAL A 35 -4.33 -2.55 -3.25
CA VAL A 35 -5.72 -2.93 -3.60
C VAL A 35 -5.74 -4.22 -4.41
N ARG A 36 -4.87 -4.34 -5.43
CA ARG A 36 -4.79 -5.57 -6.25
C ARG A 36 -4.44 -6.79 -5.40
N LYS A 37 -3.40 -6.69 -4.57
CA LYS A 37 -2.95 -7.79 -3.69
C LYS A 37 -3.99 -8.17 -2.64
N THR A 38 -4.66 -7.20 -2.04
CA THR A 38 -5.75 -7.46 -1.09
C THR A 38 -6.91 -8.16 -1.78
N ASN A 39 -7.29 -7.73 -2.98
CA ASN A 39 -8.34 -8.40 -3.76
C ASN A 39 -7.93 -9.82 -4.18
N GLU A 40 -6.67 -10.04 -4.56
CA GLU A 40 -6.12 -11.37 -4.85
C GLU A 40 -6.19 -12.30 -3.63
N GLN A 41 -5.82 -11.81 -2.44
CA GLN A 41 -5.90 -12.58 -1.18
C GLN A 41 -7.33 -12.94 -0.83
N ILE A 42 -8.27 -11.98 -0.90
CA ILE A 42 -9.70 -12.23 -0.67
C ILE A 42 -10.23 -13.28 -1.64
N ASN A 43 -9.86 -13.21 -2.93
CA ASN A 43 -10.26 -14.19 -3.93
C ASN A 43 -9.64 -15.58 -3.69
N LYS A 44 -8.41 -15.63 -3.19
CA LYS A 44 -7.73 -16.89 -2.85
C LYS A 44 -8.33 -17.55 -1.61
N GLU A 45 -8.72 -16.75 -0.62
CA GLU A 45 -9.33 -17.23 0.63
C GLU A 45 -10.81 -17.57 0.48
N GLY A 46 -11.53 -16.91 -0.43
CA GLY A 46 -12.94 -17.18 -0.74
C GLY A 46 -13.19 -18.29 -1.78
N GLY A 47 -12.14 -18.90 -2.32
CA GLY A 47 -12.21 -19.90 -3.39
C GLY A 47 -12.16 -21.37 -2.96
N ASP A 48 -12.10 -21.65 -1.65
CA ASP A 48 -12.03 -23.00 -1.07
C ASP A 48 -13.38 -23.42 -0.45
N GLY A 49 -14.46 -23.30 -1.25
CA GLY A 49 -15.82 -23.72 -0.90
C GLY A 49 -16.39 -24.72 -1.89
#